data_AF-A0A4U7F0W6-F1
#
_entry.id   AF-A0A4U7F0W6-F1
#
_cell.length_a   1.000
_cell.length_b   1.000
_cell.length_c   1.000
_cell.angle_alpha   90.00
_cell.angle_beta   90.00
_cell.angle_gamma   90.00
#
_symmetry.space_group_name_H-M   'P 1'
#
loop_
_entity.id
_entity.type
_entity.pdbx_description
1 polymer ?
#
loop_
_entity_poly.entity_id
_entity_poly.type
_entity_poly.pdbx_seq_one_letter_code
_entity_poly.pdbx_strand_id
1 'polypeptide(L)' 'ADPARGDVLAIGVAGAYGYEMASQYNSRPRPAEVALADGTARLVRRRETLADLTAVERDLPRSSDSDAPEVDR' A
#
# COMPACT_ATOMS: atom_id res chain seq x y z
N ALA A 1 9.24 -10.72 27.50
CA ALA A 1 10.17 -11.00 26.38
C ALA A 1 11.06 -9.77 26.21
N ASP A 2 12.33 -9.95 25.91
CA ASP A 2 13.25 -8.87 25.57
C ASP A 2 13.44 -8.88 24.05
N PRO A 3 12.78 -7.99 23.29
CA PRO A 3 12.79 -8.05 21.84
C PRO A 3 14.14 -7.61 21.28
N ALA A 4 14.66 -8.38 20.33
CA ALA A 4 15.90 -8.09 19.63
C ALA A 4 15.67 -7.75 18.16
N ARG A 5 16.67 -7.13 17.52
CA ARG A 5 16.66 -6.90 16.08
C ARG A 5 16.54 -8.24 15.35
N GLY A 6 15.53 -8.35 14.49
CA GLY A 6 15.27 -9.55 13.69
C GLY A 6 14.09 -10.38 14.20
N ASP A 7 13.59 -10.11 15.41
CA ASP A 7 12.42 -10.79 15.93
C ASP A 7 11.15 -10.39 15.16
N VAL A 8 10.25 -11.37 15.01
CA VAL A 8 8.90 -11.15 14.46
C VAL A 8 7.93 -11.01 15.62
N LEU A 9 7.27 -9.86 15.69
CA LEU A 9 6.30 -9.54 16.73
C LEU A 9 4.88 -9.61 16.17
N ALA A 10 3.94 -10.09 16.98
CA ALA A 10 2.52 -10.10 16.66
C ALA A 10 1.80 -8.98 17.43
N ILE A 11 1.04 -8.17 16.71
CA ILE A 11 0.12 -7.19 17.32
C ILE A 11 -1.27 -7.82 17.33
N GLY A 12 -1.76 -8.13 18.53
CA GLY A 12 -3.10 -8.70 18.71
C GLY A 12 -4.21 -7.69 18.44
N VAL A 13 -5.43 -8.18 18.26
CA VAL A 13 -6.66 -7.37 18.15
C VAL A 13 -6.62 -6.33 17.00
N ALA A 14 -5.85 -6.60 15.94
CA ALA A 14 -5.71 -5.72 14.78
C ALA A 14 -6.69 -6.06 13.62
N GLY A 15 -7.65 -6.95 13.85
CA GLY A 15 -8.55 -7.47 12.81
C GLY A 15 -9.66 -6.51 12.38
N ALA A 16 -10.07 -5.58 13.25
CA ALA A 16 -11.04 -4.53 12.93
C ALA A 16 -10.34 -3.18 12.86
N TYR A 17 -10.69 -2.36 11.87
CA TYR A 17 -10.16 -1.00 11.67
C TYR A 17 -8.64 -0.87 11.51
N GLY A 18 -7.90 -1.99 11.40
CA GLY A 18 -6.47 -1.99 11.11
C GLY A 18 -6.21 -1.65 9.64
N TYR A 19 -6.38 -2.64 8.77
CA TYR A 19 -6.14 -2.46 7.33
C TYR A 19 -7.05 -1.39 6.71
N GLU A 20 -8.31 -1.30 7.16
CA GLU A 20 -9.28 -0.31 6.67
C GLU A 20 -8.85 1.14 6.89
N MET A 21 -8.04 1.41 7.91
CA MET A 21 -7.49 2.74 8.19
C MET A 21 -6.03 2.89 7.73
N ALA A 22 -5.45 1.88 7.08
CA ALA A 22 -4.09 1.95 6.57
C ALA A 22 -3.98 2.96 5.42
N SER A 23 -2.91 3.76 5.44
CA SER A 23 -2.65 4.81 4.46
C SER A 23 -1.25 4.71 3.87
N GLN A 24 -1.07 5.40 2.74
CA GLN A 24 0.20 5.49 2.00
C GLN A 24 1.10 6.61 2.48
N TYR A 25 0.85 7.10 3.70
CA TYR A 25 1.65 8.16 4.29
C TYR A 25 3.13 7.77 4.33
N ASN A 26 3.99 8.73 3.97
CA ASN A 26 5.43 8.54 3.71
C ASN A 26 5.74 7.61 2.52
N SER A 27 4.87 7.56 1.51
CA SER A 27 5.04 6.76 0.29
C SER A 27 5.32 5.29 0.58
N ARG A 28 4.61 4.72 1.56
CA ARG A 28 4.79 3.34 2.00
C ARG A 28 3.69 2.45 1.43
N PRO A 29 4.00 1.45 0.58
CA PRO A 29 3.01 0.49 0.09
C PRO A 29 2.24 -0.20 1.21
N ARG A 30 0.91 -0.33 1.10
CA ARG A 30 0.12 -1.08 2.09
C ARG A 30 0.59 -2.54 2.15
N PRO A 31 0.53 -3.17 3.35
CA PRO A 31 0.96 -4.54 3.53
C PRO A 31 0.06 -5.53 2.76
N ALA A 32 0.50 -6.77 2.68
CA ALA A 32 -0.36 -7.88 2.26
C ALA A 32 -1.30 -8.30 3.39
N GLU A 33 -2.44 -8.87 3.05
CA GLU A 33 -3.31 -9.59 3.98
C GLU A 33 -3.39 -11.06 3.59
N VAL A 34 -3.30 -11.93 4.60
CA VAL A 34 -3.33 -13.38 4.45
C VAL A 34 -4.46 -13.91 5.30
N ALA A 35 -5.33 -14.73 4.69
CA ALA A 35 -6.33 -15.49 5.42
C ALA A 35 -5.78 -16.88 5.73
N LEU A 36 -6.04 -17.35 6.95
CA LEU A 36 -5.77 -18.71 7.38
C LEU A 36 -7.10 -19.46 7.45
N ALA A 37 -7.22 -20.55 6.70
CA ALA A 37 -8.39 -21.43 6.72
C ALA A 37 -7.93 -22.88 6.53
N ASP A 38 -8.46 -23.79 7.34
CA ASP A 38 -8.17 -25.23 7.26
C ASP A 38 -6.66 -25.55 7.23
N GLY A 39 -5.89 -24.89 8.10
CA GLY A 39 -4.42 -25.04 8.16
C GLY A 39 -3.66 -24.48 6.95
N THR A 40 -4.34 -23.84 6.01
CA THR A 40 -3.75 -23.26 4.79
C THR A 40 -3.71 -21.74 4.88
N ALA A 41 -2.59 -21.15 4.48
CA ALA A 41 -2.45 -19.72 4.30
C ALA A 41 -2.72 -19.31 2.84
N ARG A 42 -3.54 -18.27 2.64
CA ARG A 42 -3.88 -17.75 1.32
C ARG A 42 -3.73 -16.23 1.30
N LEU A 43 -3.03 -15.72 0.29
CA LEU A 43 -2.96 -14.29 0.03
C LEU A 43 -4.33 -13.79 -0.42
N VAL A 44 -5.01 -13.03 0.44
CA VAL A 44 -6.33 -12.44 0.11
C VAL A 44 -6.18 -11.01 -0.39
N ARG A 45 -5.07 -10.36 -0.03
CA ARG A 45 -4.70 -9.06 -0.57
C ARG A 45 -3.20 -8.99 -0.79
N ARG A 46 -2.78 -8.69 -2.03
CA ARG A 46 -1.36 -8.47 -2.32
C ARG A 46 -0.86 -7.20 -1.64
N ARG A 47 0.42 -7.22 -1.28
CA ARG A 47 1.13 -5.98 -0.96
C ARG A 47 1.07 -5.04 -2.16
N GLU A 48 0.94 -3.76 -1.89
CA GLU A 48 1.12 -2.75 -2.93
C GLU A 48 2.59 -2.68 -3.35
N THR A 49 2.81 -2.23 -4.57
CA THR A 49 4.10 -1.92 -5.16
C THR A 49 4.34 -0.41 -5.08
N LEU A 50 5.56 0.04 -5.36
CA LEU A 50 5.82 1.48 -5.47
C LEU A 50 5.04 2.12 -6.63
N ALA A 51 4.81 1.40 -7.72
CA ALA A 51 4.04 1.91 -8.86
C ALA A 51 2.56 2.11 -8.52
N ASP A 52 2.00 1.33 -7.58
CA ASP A 52 0.61 1.52 -7.13
C ASP A 52 0.42 2.87 -6.42
N LEU A 53 1.49 3.43 -5.83
CA LEU A 53 1.42 4.70 -5.08
C LEU A 53 1.05 5.89 -5.97
N THR A 54 1.54 5.89 -7.20
CA THR A 54 1.37 6.98 -8.17
C THR A 54 0.39 6.62 -9.28
N ALA A 55 -0.33 5.49 -9.15
CA ALA A 55 -1.21 4.98 -10.21
C ALA A 55 -2.36 5.93 -10.58
N VAL A 56 -2.72 6.85 -9.69
CA VAL A 56 -3.76 7.87 -9.90
C VAL A 56 -3.18 9.23 -10.32
N GLU A 57 -1.87 9.36 -10.36
CA GLU A 57 -1.18 10.60 -10.74
C GLU A 57 -0.98 10.66 -12.26
N ARG A 58 -0.85 11.87 -12.80
CA ARG A 58 -0.49 12.11 -14.20
C ARG A 58 0.72 13.03 -14.24
N ASP A 59 1.69 12.65 -15.04
CA ASP A 59 2.77 13.57 -15.38
C ASP A 59 2.20 14.73 -16.20
N LEU A 60 2.59 15.95 -15.85
CA LEU A 60 2.34 17.09 -16.72
C LEU A 60 3.37 17.10 -17.86
N PRO A 61 2.95 17.47 -19.08
CA PRO A 61 3.88 17.65 -20.18
C PRO A 61 4.93 18.68 -19.79
N ARG A 62 6.19 18.41 -20.16
CA ARG A 62 7.27 19.37 -19.92
C ARG A 62 7.04 20.56 -20.85
N SER A 63 7.34 21.77 -20.38
CA SER A 63 7.04 23.04 -21.05
C SER A 63 7.66 23.24 -22.45
N SER A 64 8.42 22.27 -22.98
CA SER A 64 8.90 22.22 -24.36
C SER A 64 7.95 21.51 -25.33
N ASP A 65 6.93 20.80 -24.84
CA ASP A 65 5.97 20.09 -25.68
C ASP A 65 4.78 21.02 -25.96
N SER A 66 4.73 21.55 -27.19
CA SER A 66 3.81 22.63 -27.62
C SER A 66 2.33 22.25 -27.74
N ASP A 67 1.93 21.06 -27.29
CA ASP A 67 0.56 20.54 -27.36
C ASP A 67 0.04 20.24 -25.95
N ALA A 68 -0.28 21.28 -25.18
CA ALA A 68 -0.97 21.12 -23.91
C ALA A 68 -2.49 21.00 -24.15
N PRO A 69 -3.16 19.90 -23.74
CA PRO A 69 -4.61 19.80 -23.85
C PRO A 69 -5.30 20.70 -22.84
N GLU A 70 -6.46 21.22 -23.22
CA GLU A 70 -7.33 22.06 -22.38
C GLU A 70 -7.76 21.26 -21.14
N VAL A 71 -7.35 21.74 -19.97
CA VAL A 71 -7.73 21.16 -18.68
C VAL A 71 -9.16 21.60 -18.39
N ASP A 72 -10.09 20.64 -18.44
CA ASP A 72 -11.48 20.84 -18.02
C ASP A 72 -11.48 21.31 -16.55
N ARG A 73 -11.97 22.54 -16.33
CA ARG A 73 -12.04 23.20 -15.03
C ARG A 73 -13.38 22.93 -14.35
#